data_AF-A0A1A8FHC2-F1
#
_entry.id   AF-A0A1A8FHC2-F1
#
_cell.length_a   1.000
_cell.length_b   1.000
_cell.length_c   1.000
_cell.angle_alpha   90.00
_cell.angle_beta   90.00
_cell.angle_gamma   90.00
#
_symmetry.space_group_name_H-M   'P 1'
#
loop_
_entity.id
_entity.type
_entity.pdbx_description
1 polymer ?
#
loop_
_entity_poly.entity_id
_entity_poly.type
_entity_poly.pdbx_seq_one_letter_code
_entity_poly.pdbx_strand_id
1 'polypeptide(L)'
;VTPEEILNVSGAGDSLAGGLIAGILQGKDTDTCVQMGLLAAKMSLSSPHPISPMLTLDSVDPNKIQTQKWQKPTFVKIDQDSGKHF
;
A
#
# COMPACT_ATOMS: atom_id res chain seq x y z
N VAL A 1 3.38 3.34 11.08
CA VAL A 1 4.10 2.18 11.57
C VAL A 1 5.41 2.69 12.09
N THR A 2 5.58 2.76 13.41
CA THR A 2 6.87 3.07 14.02
C THR A 2 7.76 1.82 13.94
N PRO A 3 9.09 1.93 14.06
CA PRO A 3 9.98 0.76 14.02
C PRO A 3 9.60 -0.35 15.00
N GLU A 4 9.06 0.02 16.17
CA GLU A 4 8.63 -0.89 17.22
C GLU A 4 7.34 -1.65 16.88
N GLU A 5 6.53 -1.11 15.96
CA GLU A 5 5.30 -1.75 15.46
C GLU A 5 5.56 -2.71 14.29
N ILE A 6 6.80 -2.78 13.77
CA ILE A 6 7.19 -3.69 12.69
C ILE A 6 7.58 -5.05 13.28
N LEU A 7 6.76 -6.06 13.03
CA LEU A 7 6.97 -7.43 13.50
C LEU A 7 7.60 -8.32 12.41
N ASN A 8 7.20 -8.14 11.15
CA ASN A 8 7.67 -8.92 10.01
C ASN A 8 7.60 -8.09 8.73
N VAL A 9 8.63 -8.17 7.87
CA VAL A 9 8.68 -7.44 6.59
C VAL A 9 8.42 -8.33 5.37
N SER A 10 8.53 -9.65 5.52
CA SER A 10 8.21 -10.60 4.46
C SER A 10 6.77 -10.37 4.00
N GLY A 11 6.51 -10.39 2.68
CA GLY A 11 5.16 -10.25 2.12
C GLY A 11 4.49 -8.87 2.23
N ALA A 12 5.13 -7.87 2.86
CA ALA A 12 4.62 -6.50 2.89
C ALA A 12 4.53 -5.87 1.48
N GLY A 13 5.51 -6.17 0.61
CA GLY A 13 5.50 -5.76 -0.80
C GLY A 13 4.40 -6.44 -1.62
N ASP A 14 4.15 -7.73 -1.37
CA ASP A 14 3.07 -8.47 -2.02
C ASP A 14 1.70 -7.94 -1.58
N SER A 15 1.58 -7.59 -0.29
CA SER A 15 0.38 -6.96 0.26
C SER A 15 0.13 -5.58 -0.36
N LEU A 16 1.19 -4.77 -0.53
CA LEU A 16 1.13 -3.47 -1.22
C LEU A 16 0.61 -3.65 -2.66
N ALA A 17 1.24 -4.54 -3.43
CA ALA A 17 0.88 -4.81 -4.80
C ALA A 17 -0.55 -5.37 -4.90
N GLY A 18 -0.92 -6.32 -4.06
CA GLY A 18 -2.25 -6.91 -4.00
C GLY A 18 -3.33 -5.88 -3.68
N GLY A 19 -3.11 -5.01 -2.68
CA GLY A 19 -4.05 -3.94 -2.34
C GLY A 19 -4.21 -2.90 -3.46
N LEU A 20 -3.11 -2.50 -4.10
CA LEU A 20 -3.13 -1.61 -5.26
C LEU A 20 -3.92 -2.23 -6.43
N ILE A 21 -3.59 -3.48 -6.80
CA ILE A 21 -4.25 -4.21 -7.88
C ILE A 21 -5.74 -4.38 -7.57
N ALA A 22 -6.11 -4.68 -6.33
CA ALA A 22 -7.51 -4.79 -5.92
C ALA A 22 -8.28 -3.47 -6.07
N GLY A 23 -7.64 -2.32 -5.82
CA GLY A 23 -8.21 -1.00 -6.08
C GLY A 23 -8.43 -0.75 -7.57
N ILE A 24 -7.43 -1.09 -8.40
CA ILE A 24 -7.52 -0.97 -9.87
C ILE A 24 -8.67 -1.83 -10.42
N LEU A 25 -8.76 -3.08 -9.98
CA LEU A 25 -9.83 -4.01 -10.42
C LEU A 25 -11.23 -3.55 -9.99
N GLN A 26 -11.34 -2.75 -8.93
CA GLN A 26 -12.59 -2.12 -8.49
C GLN A 26 -12.90 -0.79 -9.19
N GLY A 27 -12.04 -0.33 -10.11
CA GLY A 27 -12.22 0.94 -10.81
C GLY A 27 -12.06 2.18 -9.91
N LYS A 28 -11.28 2.07 -8.83
CA LYS A 28 -10.97 3.21 -7.96
C LYS A 28 -10.00 4.17 -8.64
N ASP A 29 -9.99 5.42 -8.19
CA ASP A 29 -8.96 6.38 -8.61
C ASP A 29 -7.57 5.99 -8.09
N THR A 30 -6.53 6.56 -8.70
CA THR A 30 -5.13 6.23 -8.38
C THR A 30 -4.78 6.49 -6.92
N ASP A 31 -5.27 7.59 -6.32
CA ASP A 31 -4.95 7.93 -4.93
C ASP A 31 -5.55 6.87 -3.99
N THR A 32 -6.81 6.49 -4.23
CA THR A 32 -7.46 5.40 -3.50
C THR A 32 -6.72 4.07 -3.66
N CYS A 33 -6.27 3.71 -4.87
CA CYS A 33 -5.50 2.49 -5.10
C CYS A 33 -4.20 2.46 -4.29
N VAL A 34 -3.47 3.58 -4.28
CA VAL A 34 -2.22 3.72 -3.51
C VAL A 34 -2.51 3.61 -2.00
N GLN A 35 -3.58 4.25 -1.51
CA GLN A 35 -3.99 4.16 -0.12
C GLN A 35 -4.31 2.71 0.29
N MET A 36 -5.07 1.98 -0.54
CA MET A 36 -5.41 0.57 -0.30
C MET A 36 -4.14 -0.29 -0.17
N GLY A 37 -3.18 -0.12 -1.09
CA GLY A 37 -1.90 -0.82 -1.01
C GLY A 37 -1.10 -0.47 0.25
N LEU A 38 -1.01 0.82 0.60
CA LEU A 38 -0.27 1.27 1.79
C LEU A 38 -0.89 0.76 3.09
N LEU A 39 -2.23 0.68 3.15
CA LEU A 39 -2.96 0.07 4.27
C LEU A 39 -2.66 -1.43 4.36
N ALA A 40 -2.68 -2.14 3.23
CA ALA A 40 -2.34 -3.56 3.19
C ALA A 40 -0.90 -3.84 3.68
N ALA A 41 0.07 -3.06 3.20
CA ALA A 41 1.46 -3.15 3.62
C ALA A 41 1.62 -2.88 5.13
N LYS A 42 0.96 -1.82 5.63
CA LYS A 42 0.94 -1.47 7.05
C LYS A 42 0.41 -2.64 7.91
N MET A 43 -0.67 -3.29 7.48
CA MET A 43 -1.24 -4.43 8.21
C MET A 43 -0.28 -5.62 8.27
N SER A 44 0.41 -5.93 7.17
CA SER A 44 1.38 -7.02 7.13
C SER A 44 2.64 -6.69 7.93
N LEU A 45 3.12 -5.44 7.90
CA LEU A 45 4.24 -5.00 8.74
C LEU A 45 3.99 -5.18 10.24
N SER A 46 2.75 -4.92 10.68
CA SER A 46 2.32 -5.09 12.06
C SER A 46 1.79 -6.49 12.38
N SER A 47 2.00 -7.47 11.49
CA SER A 47 1.64 -8.87 11.68
C SER A 47 2.90 -9.71 11.89
N PRO A 48 2.86 -10.78 12.70
CA PRO A 48 3.94 -11.77 12.72
C PRO A 48 3.99 -12.62 11.43
N HIS A 49 2.93 -12.62 10.62
CA HIS A 49 2.83 -13.42 9.39
C HIS A 49 3.30 -12.63 8.15
N PRO A 50 3.83 -13.29 7.10
CA PRO A 50 4.25 -12.60 5.87
C PRO A 50 3.14 -11.79 5.20
N ILE A 51 1.91 -12.30 5.22
CA ILE A 51 0.73 -11.54 4.83
C ILE A 51 -0.21 -11.58 6.02
N SER A 52 -0.71 -10.41 6.44
CA SER A 52 -1.62 -10.34 7.57
C SER A 52 -2.86 -11.21 7.32
N PRO A 53 -3.20 -12.15 8.23
CA PRO A 53 -4.39 -12.97 8.08
C PRO A 53 -5.69 -12.17 8.21
N MET A 54 -5.60 -10.93 8.72
CA MET A 54 -6.73 -9.99 8.84
C MET A 54 -6.92 -9.12 7.59
N LEU A 55 -6.06 -9.28 6.57
CA LEU A 55 -6.14 -8.50 5.34
C LEU A 55 -7.40 -8.87 4.55
N THR A 56 -8.27 -7.90 4.35
CA THR A 56 -9.53 -8.02 3.59
C THR A 56 -9.76 -6.76 2.76
N LEU A 57 -10.71 -6.77 1.83
CA LEU A 57 -11.07 -5.56 1.07
C LEU A 57 -11.55 -4.43 1.99
N ASP A 58 -12.29 -4.77 3.04
CA ASP A 58 -12.82 -3.80 3.99
C ASP A 58 -11.73 -3.19 4.87
N SER A 59 -10.72 -3.98 5.25
CA SER A 59 -9.60 -3.51 6.08
C SER A 59 -8.63 -2.60 5.33
N VAL A 60 -8.78 -2.47 4.01
CA VAL A 60 -7.99 -1.58 3.17
C VAL A 60 -8.81 -0.49 2.49
N ASP A 61 -10.13 -0.44 2.68
CA ASP A 61 -11.00 0.61 2.12
C ASP A 61 -10.79 1.94 2.86
N PRO A 62 -10.21 2.98 2.22
CA PRO A 62 -9.95 4.25 2.87
C PRO A 62 -11.21 4.98 3.35
N ASN A 63 -12.40 4.63 2.84
CA ASN A 63 -13.67 5.22 3.29
C ASN A 63 -14.18 4.58 4.58
N LYS A 64 -13.80 3.33 4.87
CA LYS A 64 -14.23 2.58 6.06
C LYS A 64 -13.29 2.77 7.23
N ILE A 65 -12.04 3.13 6.94
CA ILE A 65 -11.01 3.31 7.96
C ILE A 65 -10.94 4.82 8.24
N GLN A 66 -11.09 5.23 9.50
CA GLN A 66 -10.79 6.61 9.93
C GLN A 66 -9.28 6.85 9.82
N THR A 67 -8.79 6.97 8.60
CA THR A 67 -7.38 7.21 8.37
C THR A 67 -7.05 8.66 8.63
N GLN A 68 -5.91 8.87 9.30
CA GLN A 68 -5.20 10.14 9.35
C GLN A 68 -5.23 10.80 7.97
N LYS A 69 -5.34 12.14 7.95
CA LYS A 69 -5.31 12.96 6.74
C LYS A 69 -4.14 12.53 5.84
N TRP A 70 -4.43 11.76 4.78
CA TRP A 70 -3.39 11.26 3.88
C TRP A 70 -2.71 12.45 3.21
N GLN A 71 -1.38 12.43 3.16
CA GLN A 71 -0.68 13.38 2.32
C GLN A 71 -0.99 13.03 0.86
N LYS A 72 -1.29 14.04 0.05
CA LYS A 72 -1.60 13.86 -1.37
C LYS A 72 -0.36 13.25 -2.07
N PRO A 73 -0.48 12.09 -2.73
CA PRO A 73 0.64 11.52 -3.47
C PRO A 73 1.08 12.48 -4.59
N THR A 74 2.40 12.59 -4.80
CA THR A 74 2.96 13.32 -5.95
C THR A 74 3.53 12.31 -6.92
N PHE A 75 3.07 12.35 -8.17
CA PHE A 75 3.62 11.53 -9.24
C PHE A 75 4.75 12.27 -9.93
N VAL A 76 5.88 11.60 -10.10
CA VAL A 76 6.99 12.09 -10.91
C VAL A 76 7.16 11.12 -12.08
N LYS A 77 6.94 11.60 -13.30
CA LYS A 77 7.32 10.84 -14.49
C LYS A 77 8.83 10.91 -14.61
N ILE A 78 9.46 9.76 -14.79
CA ILE A 78 10.87 9.70 -15.20
C ILE A 78 10.85 9.69 -16.72
N ASP A 79 11.23 10.81 -17.33
CA ASP A 79 11.41 10.86 -18.77
C ASP A 79 12.63 10.00 -19.15
N GLN A 80 12.46 9.13 -20.15
CA GLN A 80 13.47 8.15 -20.60
C GLN A 80 14.73 8.78 -21.21
N ASP A 81 14.79 10.11 -21.38
CA ASP A 81 15.90 10.82 -22.03
C ASP A 81 17.09 11.15 -21.11
N SER A 82 17.03 10.79 -19.82
CA SER A 82 18.19 10.94 -18.93
C SER A 82 19.12 9.74 -19.06
N GLY A 83 19.93 9.72 -20.14
CA GLY A 83 20.90 8.69 -20.51
C GLY A 83 21.91 8.28 -19.43
N LYS A 84 21.45 7.57 -18.40
CA LYS A 84 22.26 6.84 -17.44
C LYS A 84 21.98 5.36 -17.63
N HIS A 85 22.84 4.74 -18.43
CA HIS A 85 23.01 3.30 -18.43
C HIS A 85 23.54 2.86 -17.05
N PHE A 86 22.85 1.89 -16.44
CA PHE A 86 23.35 1.17 -15.27
C PHE A 86 24.51 0.26 -15.67
#